data_AF-A0A0V0WRM2-F1
#
_entry.id   AF-A0A0V0WRM2-F1
#
_cell.length_a   1.000
_cell.length_b   1.000
_cell.length_c   1.000
_cell.angle_alpha   90.00
_cell.angle_beta   90.00
_cell.angle_gamma   90.00
#
_symmetry.space_group_name_H-M   'P 1'
#
loop_
_entity.id
_entity.type
_entity.pdbx_description
1 polymer ?
#
loop_
_entity_poly.entity_id
_entity_poly.type
_entity_poly.pdbx_seq_one_letter_code
_entity_poly.pdbx_strand_id
1 'polypeptide(L)' 'LEEHLEHLRAVFIALRDARLFGNLGKCTFCTDRVSFLGYVVTPQGIEVDKAKIEAIESWPQPKTVTQ' A
#
# COMPACT_ATOMS: atom_id res chain seq x y z
N LEU A 1 -0.60 -15.64 -11.80
CA LEU A 1 -1.27 -14.64 -12.66
C LEU A 1 -2.72 -15.02 -12.92
N GLU A 2 -3.01 -16.25 -13.37
CA GLU A 2 -4.38 -16.72 -13.62
C GLU A 2 -5.32 -16.55 -12.41
N GLU A 3 -4.96 -17.13 -11.27
CA GLU A 3 -5.68 -16.96 -9.99
C GLU A 3 -5.87 -15.47 -9.60
N HIS A 4 -4.87 -14.63 -9.85
CA HIS A 4 -4.96 -13.19 -9.56
C HIS A 4 -6.01 -12.50 -10.43
N LEU A 5 -6.14 -12.88 -11.70
CA LEU A 5 -7.16 -12.34 -12.60
C LEU A 5 -8.57 -12.80 -12.19
N GLU A 6 -8.71 -14.04 -11.69
CA GLU A 6 -9.97 -14.52 -11.14
C GLU A 6 -10.40 -13.72 -9.91
N HIS A 7 -9.48 -13.47 -8.97
CA HIS A 7 -9.74 -12.62 -7.81
C HIS A 7 -10.11 -11.19 -8.21
N LEU A 8 -9.38 -10.58 -9.15
CA LEU A 8 -9.72 -9.24 -9.64
C LEU A 8 -11.11 -9.20 -10.27
N ARG A 9 -11.48 -10.22 -11.04
CA ARG A 9 -12.82 -10.32 -11.63
C ARG A 9 -13.90 -10.35 -10.56
N ALA A 10 -13.73 -11.16 -9.53
CA ALA A 10 -14.68 -11.24 -8.41
C ALA A 10 -14.83 -9.88 -7.69
N VAL A 11 -13.71 -9.21 -7.39
CA VAL A 11 -13.71 -7.88 -6.75
C VAL A 11 -14.39 -6.83 -7.64
N PHE A 12 -14.11 -6.82 -8.95
CA PHE A 12 -14.72 -5.86 -9.87
C PHE A 12 -16.23 -6.08 -10.06
N ILE A 13 -16.70 -7.32 -10.00
CA ILE A 13 -18.14 -7.63 -9.98
C ILE A 13 -18.77 -7.06 -8.71
N ALA A 14 -18.20 -7.36 -7.53
CA ALA A 14 -18.71 -6.86 -6.26
C ALA A 14 -18.75 -5.31 -6.19
N LEU A 15 -17.70 -4.64 -6.68
CA LEU A 15 -17.67 -3.17 -6.76
C LEU A 15 -18.76 -2.64 -7.70
N ARG A 16 -18.97 -3.28 -8.85
CA ARG A 16 -20.01 -2.89 -9.82
C ARG A 16 -21.41 -3.03 -9.24
N ASP A 17 -21.69 -4.13 -8.56
CA ASP A 17 -22.98 -4.38 -7.91
C ASP A 17 -23.26 -3.33 -6.82
N ALA A 18 -22.22 -2.91 -6.09
CA ALA A 18 -22.28 -1.85 -5.11
C ALA A 18 -22.28 -0.42 -5.70
N ARG A 19 -22.17 -0.26 -7.03
CA ARG A 19 -21.99 1.03 -7.72
C ARG A 19 -20.77 1.83 -7.20
N LEU A 20 -19.71 1.13 -6.83
CA LEU A 20 -18.43 1.69 -6.42
C LEU A 20 -17.44 1.67 -7.59
N PHE A 21 -16.62 2.72 -7.68
CA PHE A 21 -15.63 2.88 -8.74
C PHE A 21 -14.25 3.17 -8.15
N GLY A 22 -13.23 2.44 -8.62
CA GLY A 22 -11.84 2.70 -8.26
C GLY A 22 -11.29 3.93 -8.99
N ASN A 23 -10.44 4.71 -8.34
CA ASN A 23 -9.66 5.74 -9.00
C ASN A 23 -8.47 5.08 -9.71
N LEU A 24 -8.51 5.01 -11.04
CA LEU A 24 -7.49 4.33 -11.85
C LEU A 24 -6.08 4.87 -11.61
N GLY A 25 -5.91 6.17 -11.35
CA GLY A 25 -4.61 6.78 -11.05
C GLY A 25 -4.02 6.37 -9.70
N LYS A 26 -4.81 5.72 -8.84
CA LYS A 26 -4.38 5.18 -7.53
C LYS A 26 -4.41 3.65 -7.48
N CYS A 27 -4.85 2.98 -8.54
CA CYS A 27 -4.90 1.53 -8.59
C CYS A 27 -3.56 0.96 -9.06
N THR A 28 -3.14 -0.16 -8.49
CA THR A 28 -1.97 -0.91 -8.93
C THR A 28 -2.34 -2.38 -8.96
N PHE A 29 -2.06 -3.06 -10.08
CA PHE A 29 -2.45 -4.45 -10.32
C PHE A 29 -1.25 -5.25 -10.82
N CYS A 30 -1.28 -6.57 -10.60
CA CYS A 30 -0.29 -7.51 -11.14
C CYS A 30 1.18 -7.09 -10.87
N THR A 31 1.47 -6.61 -9.66
CA THR A 31 2.80 -6.20 -9.22
C THR A 31 3.25 -7.06 -8.05
N ASP A 32 4.55 -7.32 -7.95
CA ASP A 32 5.14 -7.99 -6.79
C ASP A 32 5.23 -7.04 -5.59
N ARG A 33 5.16 -5.72 -5.79
CA ARG A 33 5.27 -4.72 -4.72
C ARG A 33 4.07 -3.79 -4.73
N VAL A 34 3.36 -3.65 -3.61
CA VAL A 34 2.20 -2.77 -3.48
C VAL A 34 2.22 -2.01 -2.15
N SER A 35 2.01 -0.70 -2.20
CA SER A 35 1.85 0.13 -1.00
C SER A 35 0.43 -0.03 -0.43
N PHE A 36 0.33 -0.45 0.83
CA PHE A 36 -0.93 -0.70 1.51
C PHE A 36 -0.85 -0.22 2.97
N LEU A 37 -1.75 0.70 3.36
CA LEU A 37 -1.83 1.26 4.73
C LEU A 37 -0.50 1.80 5.28
N GLY A 38 0.37 2.32 4.40
CA GLY A 38 1.70 2.83 4.75
C GLY A 38 2.72 1.74 5.07
N TYR A 39 2.52 0.55 4.52
CA TYR A 39 3.49 -0.55 4.41
C TYR A 39 3.65 -0.90 2.92
N VAL A 40 4.71 -1.64 2.59
CA VAL A 40 4.92 -2.22 1.27
C VAL A 40 4.80 -3.73 1.39
N VAL A 41 3.82 -4.32 0.70
CA VAL A 41 3.64 -5.77 0.64
C VAL A 41 4.48 -6.30 -0.52
N THR A 42 5.25 -7.35 -0.25
CA THR A 42 6.16 -8.02 -1.19
C THR A 42 5.99 -9.53 -1.12
N PRO A 43 6.55 -10.33 -2.06
CA PRO A 43 6.48 -11.78 -1.97
C PRO A 43 7.23 -12.34 -0.76
N GLN A 44 8.16 -11.57 -0.19
CA GLN A 44 8.94 -11.93 0.99
C GLN A 44 8.27 -11.52 2.31
N GLY A 45 7.18 -10.74 2.27
CA GLY A 45 6.44 -10.33 3.46
C GLY A 45 6.04 -8.85 3.44
N ILE A 46 5.94 -8.26 4.63
CA ILE A 46 5.55 -6.86 4.81
C ILE A 46 6.80 -6.05 5.17
N GLU A 47 7.13 -5.09 4.32
CA GLU A 47 8.18 -4.10 4.55
C GLU A 47 7.55 -2.80 5.09
N VAL A 48 8.24 -2.11 6.00
CA VAL A 48 7.84 -0.75 6.40
C VAL A 48 8.22 0.21 5.27
N ASP A 49 7.31 1.12 4.93
CA ASP A 49 7.59 2.16 3.94
C ASP A 49 8.80 2.99 4.39
N LYS A 50 9.84 3.07 3.55
CA LYS A 50 11.06 3.81 3.84
C LYS A 50 10.78 5.27 4.19
N ALA A 51 9.70 5.86 3.64
CA ALA A 51 9.29 7.23 3.97
C ALA A 51 8.94 7.41 5.47
N LYS A 52 8.45 6.36 6.15
CA LYS A 52 8.21 6.40 7.60
C LYS A 52 9.50 6.25 8.41
N ILE A 53 10.50 5.57 7.85
CA ILE A 53 11.81 5.40 8.50
C ILE A 53 12.62 6.70 8.39
N GLU A 54 12.58 7.39 7.24
CA GLU A 54 13.28 8.66 7.03
C GLU A 54 12.94 9.72 8.08
N ALA A 55 11.67 9.82 8.49
CA ALA A 55 11.26 10.77 9.54
C ALA A 55 11.89 10.46 10.91
N ILE A 56 12.17 9.19 11.20
CA ILE A 56 12.83 8.75 12.44
C ILE A 56 14.36 8.91 12.31
N GLU A 57 14.94 8.53 11.17
CA GLU A 57 16.37 8.66 10.91
C GLU A 57 16.83 10.12 10.83
N SER A 58 15.99 11.00 10.28
CA SER A 58 16.26 12.44 10.21
C SER A 58 15.90 13.20 11.49
N TRP A 59 15.39 12.51 12.52
CA TRP A 59 14.97 13.17 13.76
C TRP A 59 16.19 13.80 14.46
N PRO A 60 16.24 15.14 14.62
CA PRO A 60 17.36 15.78 15.28
C PRO A 60 17.34 15.44 16.76
N GLN A 61 18.50 15.09 17.32
CA GLN A 61 18.62 14.81 18.74
C GLN A 61 18.05 16.00 19.55
N PRO A 62 17.05 15.77 20.43
CA PRO A 62 16.49 16.83 21.25
C PRO A 62 17.60 17.45 22.12
N LYS A 63 17.74 18.77 22.08
CA LYS A 63 18.70 19.52 22.91
C LYS A 63 18.09 20.07 24.20
N THR A 64 16.76 19.98 24.32
CA THR A 64 15.98 20.56 25.41
C THR A 64 14.87 19.59 25.83
N VAL A 65 14.40 19.71 27.07
CA VAL A 65 13.35 18.86 27.65
C VAL A 65 12.02 18.99 26.90
N THR A 66 11.79 20.14 26.26
CA THR A 66 10.66 20.37 25.34
C THR A 66 11.14 20.32 23.89
N GLN A 67 10.47 19.48 23.10
CA GLN A 67 10.30 19.59 21.65
C GLN A 67 8.81 19.75 21.36
#